data_AF-A0A538RPQ2-F1
#
_entry.id   AF-A0A538RPQ2-F1
#
_cell.length_a   1.000
_cell.length_b   1.000
_cell.length_c   1.000
_cell.angle_alpha   90.00
_cell.angle_beta   90.00
_cell.angle_gamma   90.00
#
_symmetry.space_group_name_H-M   'P 1'
#
loop_
_entity.id
_entity.type
_entity.pdbx_description
1 polymer ?
#
loop_
_entity_poly.entity_id
_entity_poly.type
_entity_poly.pdbx_seq_one_letter_code
_entity_poly.pdbx_strand_id
1 'polypeptide(L)'
;MAWFHRVYDALGPKRWAQLSEAAKYASNYKRAQFLVEVLLGRTRKADLVADIRQKHARDAVRALGLLPLARGQAGERDVLERYKIFQEYLHYARQLSAMTRDSALQAAAIGLANLARTAGYPDPVRLEWAMEAQAVADLAKGPVTVKVADVAVALAIDAQGDPEVTVVRQGKTLSTIPPAVKKNTKVAALTTRKTELRKQASRMRLSLEQAMCRGDPFTGAELQQLFTHPVLAPRLERLV
;
A
#
# COMPACT_ATOMS: atom_id res chain seq x y z
N MET A 1 16.39 -10.13 -4.01
CA MET A 1 15.52 -11.31 -3.85
C MET A 1 16.05 -12.49 -4.63
N ALA A 2 16.02 -12.47 -5.97
CA ALA A 2 16.47 -13.59 -6.81
C ALA A 2 17.90 -14.07 -6.49
N TRP A 3 18.84 -13.15 -6.26
CA TRP A 3 20.21 -13.52 -5.87
C TRP A 3 20.26 -14.37 -4.59
N PHE A 4 19.55 -13.99 -3.53
CA PHE A 4 19.57 -14.71 -2.26
C PHE A 4 19.03 -16.13 -2.44
N HIS A 5 17.86 -16.28 -3.07
CA HIS A 5 17.25 -17.59 -3.27
C HIS A 5 18.15 -18.49 -4.11
N ARG A 6 18.75 -17.99 -5.21
CA ARG A 6 19.72 -18.77 -6.00
C ARG A 6 20.90 -19.27 -5.15
N VAL A 7 21.47 -18.40 -4.30
CA VAL A 7 22.62 -18.78 -3.45
C VAL A 7 22.18 -19.77 -2.38
N TYR A 8 21.04 -19.53 -1.73
CA TYR A 8 20.50 -20.40 -0.68
C TYR A 8 20.17 -21.79 -1.23
N ASP A 9 19.55 -21.86 -2.41
CA ASP A 9 19.16 -23.12 -3.07
C ASP A 9 20.40 -23.90 -3.52
N ALA A 10 21.42 -23.22 -4.05
CA ALA A 10 22.69 -23.86 -4.43
C ALA A 10 23.46 -24.42 -3.21
N LEU A 11 23.47 -23.70 -2.10
CA LEU A 11 24.12 -24.16 -0.87
C LEU A 11 23.31 -25.25 -0.16
N GLY A 12 22.00 -25.12 -0.14
CA GLY A 12 21.11 -25.94 0.68
C GLY A 12 21.26 -25.67 2.19
N PRO A 13 20.29 -26.14 3.01
CA PRO A 13 20.21 -25.78 4.42
C PRO A 13 21.45 -26.15 5.25
N LYS A 14 22.06 -27.31 4.97
CA LYS A 14 23.21 -27.83 5.72
C LYS A 14 24.46 -26.96 5.56
N ARG A 15 24.82 -26.62 4.31
CA ARG A 15 26.00 -25.76 4.04
C ARG A 15 25.74 -24.32 4.44
N TRP A 16 24.50 -23.85 4.31
CA TRP A 16 24.11 -22.53 4.83
C TRP A 16 24.31 -22.43 6.34
N ALA A 17 23.92 -23.45 7.11
CA ALA A 17 24.11 -23.45 8.56
C ALA A 17 25.60 -23.35 8.95
N GLN A 18 26.49 -24.07 8.26
CA GLN A 18 27.93 -23.99 8.47
C GLN A 18 28.48 -22.59 8.15
N LEU A 19 28.05 -21.99 7.03
CA LEU A 19 28.41 -20.62 6.66
C LEU A 19 27.93 -19.59 7.70
N SER A 20 26.70 -19.72 8.17
CA SER A 20 26.11 -18.85 9.18
C SER A 20 26.88 -18.93 10.50
N GLU A 21 27.25 -20.14 10.93
CA GLU A 21 28.02 -20.34 12.16
C GLU A 21 29.43 -19.72 12.07
N ALA A 22 30.10 -19.86 10.93
CA ALA A 22 31.39 -19.22 10.69
C ALA A 22 31.28 -17.68 10.70
N ALA A 23 30.15 -17.13 10.24
CA ALA A 23 29.91 -15.69 10.18
C ALA A 23 29.42 -15.07 11.51
N LYS A 24 29.26 -15.86 12.58
CA LYS A 24 28.60 -15.39 13.83
C LYS A 24 29.28 -14.20 14.51
N TYR A 25 30.58 -14.03 14.28
CA TYR A 25 31.39 -12.93 14.83
C TYR A 25 31.52 -11.74 13.89
N ALA A 26 30.94 -11.81 12.68
CA ALA A 26 30.95 -10.69 11.75
C ALA A 26 30.10 -9.52 12.30
N SER A 27 30.54 -8.30 12.01
CA SER A 27 29.73 -7.12 12.26
C SER A 27 28.42 -7.21 11.47
N ASN A 28 27.30 -6.90 12.12
CA ASN A 28 25.93 -7.04 11.59
C ASN A 28 25.39 -8.47 11.39
N TYR A 29 26.05 -9.51 11.90
CA TYR A 29 25.57 -10.89 11.80
C TYR A 29 24.09 -11.06 12.17
N LYS A 30 23.67 -10.52 13.32
CA LYS A 30 22.27 -10.60 13.79
C LYS A 30 21.27 -9.99 12.82
N ARG A 31 21.62 -8.87 12.20
CA ARG A 31 20.76 -8.21 11.21
C ARG A 31 20.68 -9.02 9.91
N ALA A 32 21.82 -9.56 9.46
CA ALA A 32 21.84 -10.46 8.30
C ALA A 32 21.00 -11.72 8.56
N GLN A 33 21.17 -12.34 9.73
CA GLN A 33 20.39 -13.50 10.16
C GLN A 33 18.88 -13.20 10.18
N PHE A 34 18.47 -12.06 10.73
CA PHE A 34 17.06 -11.63 10.69
C PHE A 34 16.51 -11.52 9.26
N LEU A 35 17.26 -10.86 8.36
CA LEU A 35 16.83 -10.74 6.96
C LEU A 35 16.73 -12.08 6.26
N VAL A 36 17.65 -13.01 6.55
CA VAL A 36 17.60 -14.38 6.02
C VAL A 36 16.32 -15.10 6.47
N GLU A 37 15.97 -15.02 7.75
CA GLU A 37 14.74 -15.62 8.28
C GLU A 37 13.47 -15.01 7.63
N VAL A 38 13.48 -13.71 7.38
CA VAL A 38 12.41 -13.01 6.64
C VAL A 38 12.32 -13.51 5.20
N LEU A 39 13.44 -13.59 4.48
CA LEU A 39 13.50 -14.04 3.09
C LEU A 39 13.06 -15.50 2.93
N LEU A 40 13.33 -16.34 3.93
CA LEU A 40 12.90 -17.73 3.98
C LEU A 40 11.44 -17.90 4.43
N GLY A 41 10.74 -16.81 4.77
CA GLY A 41 9.35 -16.83 5.22
C GLY A 41 9.15 -17.41 6.61
N ARG A 42 10.21 -17.48 7.43
CA ARG A 42 10.17 -18.02 8.79
C ARG A 42 9.75 -16.97 9.83
N THR A 43 9.82 -15.70 9.47
CA THR A 43 9.26 -14.61 10.28
C THR A 43 7.76 -14.46 10.03
N ARG A 44 6.97 -14.38 11.09
CA ARG A 44 5.52 -14.15 10.97
C ARG A 44 5.25 -12.71 10.57
N LYS A 45 4.42 -12.50 9.53
CA LYS A 45 3.97 -11.16 9.10
C LYS A 45 3.39 -10.36 10.27
N ALA A 46 2.59 -11.00 11.13
CA ALA A 46 1.94 -10.35 12.27
C ALA A 46 2.93 -9.70 13.24
N ASP A 47 4.09 -10.32 13.48
CA ASP A 47 5.11 -9.78 14.38
C ASP A 47 5.73 -8.51 13.80
N LEU A 48 6.07 -8.52 12.50
CA LEU A 48 6.57 -7.33 11.82
C LEU A 48 5.55 -6.20 11.85
N VAL A 49 4.27 -6.51 11.60
CA VAL A 49 3.19 -5.51 11.63
C VAL A 49 3.00 -4.94 13.03
N ALA A 50 3.06 -5.77 14.08
CA ALA A 50 3.01 -5.30 15.45
C ALA A 50 4.18 -4.37 15.78
N ASP A 51 5.41 -4.74 15.41
CA ASP A 51 6.59 -3.90 15.62
C ASP A 51 6.53 -2.58 14.85
N ILE A 52 5.96 -2.57 13.64
CA ILE A 52 5.76 -1.33 12.86
C ILE A 52 4.71 -0.43 13.54
N ARG A 53 3.58 -0.98 13.96
CA ARG A 53 2.46 -0.19 14.47
C ARG A 53 2.66 0.27 15.92
N GLN A 54 3.29 -0.55 16.75
CA GLN A 54 3.45 -0.27 18.18
C GLN A 54 4.79 0.41 18.49
N LYS A 55 5.86 0.02 17.80
CA LYS A 55 7.23 0.47 18.10
C LYS A 55 7.83 1.32 16.98
N HIS A 56 7.15 1.46 15.84
CA HIS A 56 7.66 2.15 14.65
C HIS A 56 9.03 1.62 14.21
N ALA A 57 9.26 0.31 14.40
CA ALA A 57 10.55 -0.33 14.22
C ALA A 57 10.99 -0.31 12.76
N ARG A 58 12.03 0.48 12.45
CA ARG A 58 12.52 0.71 11.07
C ARG A 58 12.98 -0.58 10.39
N ASP A 59 13.54 -1.52 11.13
CA ASP A 59 13.97 -2.80 10.55
C ASP A 59 12.79 -3.69 10.19
N ALA A 60 11.70 -3.64 10.95
CA ALA A 60 10.45 -4.30 10.59
C ALA A 60 9.83 -3.68 9.32
N VAL A 61 9.85 -2.35 9.20
CA VAL A 61 9.41 -1.64 7.98
C VAL A 61 10.18 -2.13 6.76
N ARG A 62 11.53 -2.16 6.83
CA ARG A 62 12.37 -2.62 5.71
C ARG A 62 12.12 -4.09 5.37
N ALA A 63 11.86 -4.92 6.38
CA ALA A 63 11.68 -6.35 6.27
C ALA A 63 10.30 -6.77 5.73
N LEU A 64 9.23 -6.01 6.02
CA LEU A 64 7.87 -6.38 5.62
C LEU A 64 7.73 -6.62 4.10
N GLY A 65 8.42 -5.82 3.28
CA GLY A 65 8.45 -5.98 1.83
C GLY A 65 9.25 -7.18 1.32
N LEU A 66 10.09 -7.79 2.17
CA LEU A 66 10.93 -8.95 1.82
C LEU A 66 10.25 -10.29 2.11
N LEU A 67 9.18 -10.31 2.92
CA LEU A 67 8.46 -11.55 3.19
C LEU A 67 7.94 -12.17 1.89
N PRO A 68 8.09 -13.48 1.67
CA PRO A 68 7.49 -14.17 0.53
C PRO A 68 5.98 -13.91 0.42
N LEU A 69 5.48 -13.94 -0.81
CA LEU A 69 4.06 -13.79 -1.12
C LEU A 69 3.49 -15.15 -1.54
N ALA A 70 2.23 -15.40 -1.17
CA ALA A 70 1.47 -16.50 -1.75
C ALA A 70 1.25 -16.27 -3.25
N ARG A 71 0.95 -17.33 -4.01
CA ARG A 71 0.60 -17.21 -5.43
C ARG A 71 -0.88 -16.83 -5.61
N GLY A 72 -1.18 -16.21 -6.75
CA GLY A 72 -2.54 -15.83 -7.13
C GLY A 72 -3.17 -14.76 -6.23
N GLN A 73 -4.50 -14.80 -6.14
CA GLN A 73 -5.29 -13.74 -5.48
C GLN A 73 -4.93 -13.51 -4.01
N ALA A 74 -4.51 -14.56 -3.29
CA ALA A 74 -4.07 -14.42 -1.90
C ALA A 74 -2.81 -13.53 -1.80
N GLY A 75 -1.88 -13.69 -2.73
CA GLY A 75 -0.69 -12.84 -2.84
C GLY A 75 -1.04 -11.39 -3.16
N GLU A 76 -1.89 -11.16 -4.17
CA GLU A 76 -2.32 -9.81 -4.56
C GLU A 76 -2.98 -9.06 -3.39
N ARG A 77 -3.83 -9.74 -2.61
CA ARG A 77 -4.46 -9.15 -1.41
C ARG A 77 -3.42 -8.80 -0.34
N ASP A 78 -2.41 -9.65 -0.16
CA ASP A 78 -1.33 -9.43 0.80
C ASP A 78 -0.43 -8.26 0.37
N VAL A 79 -0.14 -8.09 -0.93
CA VAL A 79 0.60 -6.92 -1.43
C VAL A 79 -0.15 -5.64 -1.09
N LEU A 80 -1.46 -5.59 -1.35
CA LEU A 80 -2.29 -4.43 -1.03
C LEU A 80 -2.33 -4.14 0.48
N GLU A 81 -2.41 -5.18 1.32
CA GLU A 81 -2.37 -5.04 2.78
C GLU A 81 -1.03 -4.44 3.25
N ARG A 82 0.10 -4.97 2.76
CA ARG A 82 1.44 -4.47 3.10
C ARG A 82 1.64 -3.05 2.61
N TYR A 83 1.17 -2.73 1.40
CA TYR A 83 1.20 -1.36 0.87
C TYR A 83 0.45 -0.38 1.79
N LYS A 84 -0.75 -0.74 2.27
CA LYS A 84 -1.50 0.09 3.22
C LYS A 84 -0.74 0.31 4.53
N ILE A 85 -0.07 -0.71 5.06
CA ILE A 85 0.80 -0.59 6.24
C ILE A 85 1.96 0.39 5.99
N PHE A 86 2.57 0.37 4.80
CA PHE A 86 3.58 1.37 4.43
C PHE A 86 2.99 2.79 4.37
N GLN A 87 1.77 2.96 3.86
CA GLN A 87 1.11 4.27 3.82
C GLN A 87 0.78 4.79 5.23
N GLU A 88 0.32 3.92 6.14
CA GLU A 88 0.14 4.24 7.56
C GLU A 88 1.46 4.72 8.18
N TYR A 89 2.57 4.00 7.94
CA TYR A 89 3.88 4.37 8.45
C TYR A 89 4.42 5.67 7.83
N LEU A 90 4.21 5.91 6.54
CA LEU A 90 4.59 7.16 5.88
C LEU A 90 3.83 8.36 6.44
N HIS A 91 2.56 8.18 6.80
CA HIS A 91 1.79 9.22 7.47
C HIS A 91 2.40 9.58 8.83
N TYR A 92 2.72 8.56 9.65
CA TYR A 92 3.45 8.74 10.90
C TYR A 92 4.81 9.43 10.70
N ALA A 93 5.62 8.93 9.76
CA ALA A 93 6.98 9.42 9.53
C ALA A 93 7.03 10.91 9.18
N ARG A 94 6.04 11.43 8.43
CA ARG A 94 5.95 12.86 8.10
C ARG A 94 5.72 13.76 9.31
N GLN A 95 5.13 13.24 10.39
CA GLN A 95 4.87 13.99 11.62
C GLN A 95 6.09 14.04 12.55
N LEU A 96 7.13 13.27 12.27
CA LEU A 96 8.36 13.25 13.06
C LEU A 96 9.16 14.55 12.92
N SER A 97 10.07 14.78 13.89
CA SER A 97 11.05 15.86 13.82
C SER A 97 11.99 15.70 12.63
N ALA A 98 12.56 16.79 12.12
CA ALA A 98 13.48 16.75 10.97
C ALA A 98 14.64 15.74 11.17
N MET A 99 15.21 15.69 12.38
CA MET A 99 16.31 14.78 12.73
C MET A 99 15.95 13.28 12.59
N THR A 100 14.68 12.91 12.80
CA THR A 100 14.24 11.49 12.79
C THR A 100 13.47 11.11 11.54
N ARG A 101 12.80 12.08 10.91
CA ARG A 101 11.96 11.94 9.72
C ARG A 101 12.70 11.27 8.57
N ASP A 102 13.88 11.75 8.21
CA ASP A 102 14.61 11.26 7.02
C ASP A 102 14.94 9.77 7.14
N SER A 103 15.39 9.35 8.33
CA SER A 103 15.70 7.95 8.60
C SER A 103 14.47 7.03 8.56
N ALA A 104 13.29 7.54 8.93
CA ALA A 104 12.02 6.83 8.88
C ALA A 104 11.49 6.75 7.45
N LEU A 105 11.49 7.86 6.71
CA LEU A 105 11.12 7.90 5.29
C LEU A 105 12.00 6.98 4.47
N GLN A 106 13.31 6.95 4.74
CA GLN A 106 14.24 6.04 4.08
C GLN A 106 13.93 4.56 4.39
N ALA A 107 13.49 4.25 5.61
CA ALA A 107 13.06 2.89 5.95
C ALA A 107 11.84 2.46 5.13
N ALA A 108 10.83 3.34 5.00
CA ALA A 108 9.66 3.11 4.19
C ALA A 108 10.00 2.99 2.69
N ALA A 109 10.88 3.84 2.16
CA ALA A 109 11.32 3.77 0.77
C ALA A 109 11.98 2.42 0.45
N ILE A 110 12.87 1.94 1.33
CA ILE A 110 13.48 0.62 1.21
C ILE A 110 12.42 -0.49 1.29
N GLY A 111 11.49 -0.40 2.24
CA GLY A 111 10.41 -1.37 2.40
C GLY A 111 9.50 -1.48 1.17
N LEU A 112 9.10 -0.35 0.59
CA LEU A 112 8.32 -0.28 -0.65
C LEU A 112 9.10 -0.82 -1.85
N ALA A 113 10.40 -0.50 -1.97
CA ALA A 113 11.25 -1.07 -3.02
C ALA A 113 11.43 -2.59 -2.88
N ASN A 114 11.48 -3.09 -1.65
CA ASN A 114 11.49 -4.52 -1.41
C ASN A 114 10.15 -5.14 -1.81
N LEU A 115 9.02 -4.55 -1.41
CA LEU A 115 7.69 -5.04 -1.76
C LEU A 115 7.48 -5.06 -3.28
N ALA A 116 7.90 -4.01 -3.99
CA ALA A 116 7.82 -3.93 -5.45
C ALA A 116 8.55 -5.10 -6.11
N ARG A 117 9.82 -5.31 -5.74
CA ARG A 117 10.62 -6.43 -6.26
C ARG A 117 10.03 -7.79 -5.91
N THR A 118 9.54 -7.96 -4.68
CA THR A 118 8.94 -9.23 -4.21
C THR A 118 7.63 -9.52 -4.95
N ALA A 119 6.85 -8.50 -5.28
CA ALA A 119 5.60 -8.60 -6.01
C ALA A 119 5.77 -8.56 -7.55
N GLY A 120 7.00 -8.43 -8.05
CA GLY A 120 7.31 -8.45 -9.48
C GLY A 120 7.11 -7.11 -10.21
N TYR A 121 6.95 -6.01 -9.49
CA TYR A 121 6.90 -4.67 -10.07
C TYR A 121 8.32 -4.17 -10.39
N PRO A 122 8.50 -3.39 -11.48
CA PRO A 122 9.80 -2.86 -11.87
C PRO A 122 10.36 -1.89 -10.81
N ASP A 123 9.49 -1.12 -10.18
CA ASP A 123 9.86 -0.09 -9.22
C ASP A 123 8.72 0.22 -8.23
N PRO A 124 8.99 0.98 -7.14
CA PRO A 124 7.99 1.35 -6.14
C PRO A 124 6.84 2.21 -6.67
N VAL A 125 7.07 3.01 -7.71
CA VAL A 125 6.07 3.92 -8.28
C VAL A 125 5.00 3.10 -9.03
N ARG A 126 5.41 2.11 -9.80
CA ARG A 126 4.48 1.22 -10.52
C ARG A 126 3.70 0.32 -9.56
N LEU A 127 4.34 -0.10 -8.47
CA LEU A 127 3.63 -0.75 -7.36
C LEU A 127 2.57 0.19 -6.76
N GLU A 128 2.94 1.44 -6.43
CA GLU A 128 2.01 2.43 -5.88
C GLU A 128 0.80 2.61 -6.80
N TRP A 129 1.02 2.78 -8.11
CA TRP A 129 -0.06 2.95 -9.07
C TRP A 129 -1.02 1.76 -9.11
N ALA A 130 -0.48 0.55 -9.18
CA ALA A 130 -1.29 -0.66 -9.18
C ALA A 130 -2.10 -0.83 -7.88
N MET A 131 -1.50 -0.54 -6.73
CA MET A 131 -2.16 -0.69 -5.43
C MET A 131 -3.26 0.34 -5.21
N GLU A 132 -3.06 1.58 -5.64
CA GLU A 132 -4.09 2.62 -5.54
C GLU A 132 -5.26 2.30 -6.50
N ALA A 133 -4.99 1.83 -7.72
CA ALA A 133 -6.05 1.37 -8.63
C ALA A 133 -6.85 0.20 -8.05
N GLN A 134 -6.17 -0.78 -7.46
CA GLN A 134 -6.83 -1.93 -6.82
C GLN A 134 -7.69 -1.50 -5.62
N ALA A 135 -7.28 -0.49 -4.86
CA ALA A 135 -8.03 0.00 -3.70
C ALA A 135 -9.38 0.66 -4.04
N VAL A 136 -9.57 1.06 -5.30
CA VAL A 136 -10.77 1.74 -5.80
C VAL A 136 -11.55 0.93 -6.85
N ALA A 137 -11.12 -0.29 -7.13
CA ALA A 137 -11.68 -1.11 -8.20
C ALA A 137 -13.16 -1.51 -7.99
N ASP A 138 -13.64 -1.55 -6.74
CA ASP A 138 -15.06 -1.76 -6.43
C ASP A 138 -15.92 -0.53 -6.75
N LEU A 139 -15.39 0.68 -6.54
CA LEU A 139 -16.08 1.92 -6.85
C LEU A 139 -16.20 2.17 -8.37
N ALA A 140 -15.30 1.58 -9.16
CA ALA A 140 -15.42 1.55 -10.61
C ALA A 140 -16.66 0.75 -11.09
N LYS A 141 -17.20 -0.17 -10.25
CA LYS A 141 -18.41 -0.95 -10.55
C LYS A 141 -19.70 -0.25 -10.12
N GLY A 142 -19.59 0.90 -9.46
CA GLY A 142 -20.71 1.69 -8.96
C GLY A 142 -20.62 2.04 -7.47
N PRO A 143 -21.62 2.77 -6.94
CA PRO A 143 -21.58 3.27 -5.57
C PRO A 143 -21.65 2.17 -4.51
N VAL A 144 -20.80 2.28 -3.49
CA VAL A 144 -20.88 1.41 -2.31
C VAL A 144 -21.91 1.98 -1.34
N THR A 145 -23.05 1.29 -1.19
CA THR A 145 -24.20 1.78 -0.42
C THR A 145 -24.41 1.01 0.88
N VAL A 146 -24.65 1.73 1.98
CA VAL A 146 -25.05 1.20 3.28
C VAL A 146 -26.41 1.78 3.65
N LYS A 147 -27.38 0.92 3.95
CA LYS A 147 -28.70 1.31 4.45
C LYS A 147 -28.77 1.12 5.96
N VAL A 148 -29.24 2.16 6.67
CA VAL A 148 -29.50 2.15 8.11
C VAL A 148 -30.86 2.79 8.35
N ALA A 149 -31.82 2.00 8.85
CA ALA A 149 -33.22 2.41 8.93
C ALA A 149 -33.75 2.89 7.56
N ASP A 150 -34.27 4.10 7.48
CA ASP A 150 -34.82 4.73 6.26
C ASP A 150 -33.80 5.59 5.50
N VAL A 151 -32.52 5.55 5.89
CA VAL A 151 -31.44 6.34 5.29
C VAL A 151 -30.46 5.43 4.56
N ALA A 152 -30.23 5.71 3.28
CA ALA A 152 -29.17 5.12 2.47
C ALA A 152 -28.00 6.11 2.39
N VAL A 153 -26.79 5.66 2.73
CA VAL A 153 -25.55 6.40 2.55
C VAL A 153 -24.72 5.68 1.49
N ALA A 154 -24.37 6.37 0.41
CA ALA A 154 -23.57 5.82 -0.67
C ALA A 154 -22.26 6.58 -0.85
N LEU A 155 -21.17 5.85 -1.12
CA LEU A 155 -19.88 6.39 -1.53
C LEU A 155 -19.68 6.10 -3.01
N ALA A 156 -19.42 7.14 -3.80
CA ALA A 156 -19.18 7.06 -5.23
C ALA A 156 -17.97 7.91 -5.63
N ILE A 157 -17.51 7.74 -6.87
CA ILE A 157 -16.60 8.67 -7.55
C ILE A 157 -17.45 9.46 -8.53
N ASP A 158 -17.37 10.78 -8.47
CA ASP A 158 -18.10 11.66 -9.39
C ASP A 158 -17.41 11.72 -10.78
N ALA A 159 -18.02 12.46 -11.71
CA ALA A 159 -17.49 12.61 -13.07
C ALA A 159 -16.14 13.33 -13.15
N GLN A 160 -15.71 14.01 -12.08
CA GLN A 160 -14.42 14.69 -11.98
C GLN A 160 -13.33 13.80 -11.35
N GLY A 161 -13.71 12.59 -10.93
CA GLY A 161 -12.82 11.67 -10.23
C GLY A 161 -12.76 11.94 -8.72
N ASP A 162 -13.61 12.82 -8.18
CA ASP A 162 -13.59 13.14 -6.75
C ASP A 162 -14.54 12.21 -5.98
N PRO A 163 -14.11 11.71 -4.80
CA PRO A 163 -14.96 10.85 -3.99
C PRO A 163 -16.06 11.66 -3.30
N GLU A 164 -17.30 11.24 -3.49
CA GLU A 164 -18.50 11.85 -2.94
C GLU A 164 -19.28 10.88 -2.04
N VAL A 165 -19.96 11.45 -1.03
CA VAL A 165 -20.86 10.68 -0.19
C VAL A 165 -22.23 11.31 -0.30
N THR A 166 -23.20 10.53 -0.76
CA THR A 166 -24.59 10.93 -0.92
C THR A 166 -25.43 10.27 0.16
N VAL A 167 -26.44 10.99 0.64
CA VAL A 167 -27.35 10.53 1.69
C VAL A 167 -28.76 10.69 1.17
N VAL A 168 -29.51 9.59 1.11
CA VAL A 168 -30.90 9.59 0.64
C VAL A 168 -31.79 9.04 1.73
N ARG A 169 -32.84 9.77 2.09
CA ARG A 169 -33.88 9.34 3.03
C ARG A 169 -35.22 9.40 2.32
N GLN A 170 -35.89 8.26 2.18
CA GLN A 170 -37.21 8.16 1.53
C GLN A 170 -37.27 8.86 0.14
N GLY A 171 -36.21 8.69 -0.68
CA GLY A 171 -36.11 9.31 -2.00
C GLY A 171 -35.67 10.78 -2.02
N LYS A 172 -35.48 11.42 -0.85
CA LYS A 172 -34.97 12.80 -0.75
C LYS A 172 -33.50 12.82 -0.38
N THR A 173 -32.68 13.57 -1.12
CA THR A 173 -31.28 13.78 -0.79
C THR A 173 -31.14 14.71 0.42
N LEU A 174 -30.30 14.33 1.38
CA LEU A 174 -29.98 15.12 2.56
C LEU A 174 -28.59 15.75 2.41
N SER A 175 -28.44 16.98 2.91
CA SER A 175 -27.14 17.68 2.92
C SER A 175 -26.15 17.11 3.94
N THR A 176 -26.65 16.41 4.96
CA THR A 176 -25.83 15.87 6.05
C THR A 176 -26.30 14.47 6.45
N ILE A 177 -25.36 13.65 6.93
CA ILE A 177 -25.67 12.33 7.50
C ILE A 177 -26.31 12.56 8.88
N PRO A 178 -27.53 12.07 9.14
CA PRO A 178 -28.17 12.19 10.45
C PRO A 178 -27.29 11.62 11.57
N PRO A 179 -27.22 12.26 12.76
CA PRO A 179 -26.31 11.85 13.84
C PRO A 179 -26.47 10.38 14.28
N ALA A 180 -27.70 9.87 14.29
CA ALA A 180 -28.00 8.47 14.63
C ALA A 180 -27.40 7.49 13.61
N VAL A 181 -27.44 7.84 12.33
CA VAL A 181 -26.89 7.01 11.23
C VAL A 181 -25.38 7.15 11.16
N LYS A 182 -24.84 8.33 11.44
CA LYS A 182 -23.39 8.61 11.44
C LYS A 182 -22.60 7.74 12.42
N LYS A 183 -23.21 7.36 13.56
CA LYS A 183 -22.60 6.47 14.56
C LYS A 183 -22.54 5.00 14.12
N ASN A 184 -23.27 4.61 13.07
CA ASN A 184 -23.22 3.25 12.56
C ASN A 184 -21.82 2.95 12.00
N THR A 185 -21.23 1.82 12.40
CA THR A 185 -19.85 1.44 12.06
C THR A 185 -19.62 1.37 10.54
N LYS A 186 -20.59 0.89 9.76
CA LYS A 186 -20.49 0.80 8.30
C LYS A 186 -20.53 2.18 7.65
N VAL A 187 -21.35 3.10 8.16
CA VAL A 187 -21.44 4.49 7.67
C VAL A 187 -20.19 5.30 8.03
N ALA A 188 -19.68 5.12 9.23
CA ALA A 188 -18.40 5.71 9.64
C ALA A 188 -17.27 5.21 8.73
N ALA A 189 -17.24 3.92 8.39
CA ALA A 189 -16.27 3.35 7.46
C ALA A 189 -16.34 3.99 6.06
N LEU A 190 -17.53 4.27 5.52
CA LEU A 190 -17.67 5.01 4.25
C LEU A 190 -17.11 6.43 4.33
N THR A 191 -17.36 7.13 5.44
CA THR A 191 -16.86 8.49 5.64
C THR A 191 -15.34 8.53 5.76
N THR A 192 -14.75 7.58 6.51
CA THR A 192 -13.29 7.40 6.58
C THR A 192 -12.73 7.07 5.21
N ARG A 193 -13.38 6.18 4.47
CA ARG A 193 -12.95 5.78 3.12
C ARG A 193 -12.96 6.95 2.14
N LYS A 194 -13.95 7.85 2.19
CA LYS A 194 -13.95 9.10 1.40
C LYS A 194 -12.67 9.91 1.64
N THR A 195 -12.27 10.07 2.90
CA THR A 195 -11.05 10.81 3.25
C THR A 195 -9.80 10.12 2.72
N GLU A 196 -9.72 8.80 2.82
CA GLU A 196 -8.61 8.04 2.26
C GLU A 196 -8.53 8.16 0.73
N LEU A 197 -9.66 8.04 0.02
CA LEU A 197 -9.73 8.23 -1.43
C LEU A 197 -9.19 9.60 -1.88
N ARG A 198 -9.48 10.68 -1.13
CA ARG A 198 -8.92 12.01 -1.42
C ARG A 198 -7.40 12.04 -1.27
N LYS A 199 -6.87 11.40 -0.23
CA LYS A 199 -5.42 11.29 -0.03
C LYS A 199 -4.78 10.45 -1.14
N GLN A 200 -5.42 9.37 -1.55
CA GLN A 200 -5.00 8.51 -2.67
C GLN A 200 -4.92 9.32 -3.97
N ALA A 201 -5.98 10.07 -4.30
CA ALA A 201 -6.03 10.96 -5.46
C ALA A 201 -4.86 11.95 -5.49
N SER A 202 -4.58 12.59 -4.34
CA SER A 202 -3.51 13.57 -4.20
C SER A 202 -2.11 12.95 -4.38
N ARG A 203 -1.86 11.80 -3.74
CA ARG A 203 -0.59 11.06 -3.87
C ARG A 203 -0.34 10.67 -5.32
N MET A 204 -1.35 10.11 -5.94
CA MET A 204 -1.26 9.62 -7.30
C MET A 204 -1.00 10.73 -8.31
N ARG A 205 -1.70 11.87 -8.17
CA ARG A 205 -1.41 13.06 -8.97
C ARG A 205 0.04 13.51 -8.80
N LEU A 206 0.52 13.64 -7.57
CA LEU A 206 1.89 14.06 -7.30
C LEU A 206 2.91 13.06 -7.89
N SER A 207 2.63 11.75 -7.76
CA SER A 207 3.47 10.68 -8.30
C SER A 207 3.59 10.77 -9.83
N LEU A 208 2.48 11.02 -10.53
CA LEU A 208 2.44 11.23 -11.98
C LEU A 208 3.15 12.53 -12.40
N GLU A 209 2.86 13.65 -11.74
CA GLU A 209 3.54 14.93 -12.00
C GLU A 209 5.06 14.80 -11.86
N GLN A 210 5.51 14.11 -10.81
CA GLN A 210 6.94 13.86 -10.62
C GLN A 210 7.53 12.95 -11.69
N ALA A 211 6.81 11.92 -12.13
CA ALA A 211 7.23 11.06 -13.23
C ALA A 211 7.36 11.86 -14.54
N MET A 212 6.42 12.77 -14.82
CA MET A 212 6.47 13.68 -15.96
C MET A 212 7.67 14.62 -15.88
N CYS A 213 7.91 15.25 -14.72
CA CYS A 213 9.06 16.15 -14.52
C CYS A 213 10.41 15.45 -14.69
N ARG A 214 10.51 14.16 -14.32
CA ARG A 214 11.72 13.35 -14.51
C ARG A 214 11.87 12.79 -15.93
N GLY A 215 10.80 12.81 -16.73
CA GLY A 215 10.78 12.15 -18.04
C GLY A 215 10.78 10.62 -17.94
N ASP A 216 10.15 10.06 -16.91
CA ASP A 216 10.03 8.60 -16.78
C ASP A 216 9.24 8.04 -17.99
N PRO A 217 9.71 6.97 -18.65
CA PRO A 217 8.97 6.37 -19.74
C PRO A 217 7.71 5.64 -19.24
N PHE A 218 6.67 5.65 -20.07
CA PHE A 218 5.44 4.90 -19.90
C PHE A 218 5.22 3.99 -21.10
N THR A 219 4.91 2.73 -20.83
CA THR A 219 4.42 1.80 -21.83
C THR A 219 2.94 2.07 -22.13
N GLY A 220 2.46 1.68 -23.31
CA GLY A 220 1.03 1.79 -23.65
C GLY A 220 0.12 1.00 -22.69
N ALA A 221 0.61 -0.13 -22.18
CA ALA A 221 -0.11 -0.93 -21.18
C ALA A 221 -0.23 -0.23 -19.83
N GLU A 222 0.83 0.45 -19.37
CA GLU A 222 0.79 1.25 -18.14
C GLU A 222 -0.21 2.42 -18.28
N LEU A 223 -0.23 3.09 -19.44
CA LEU A 223 -1.20 4.15 -19.70
C LEU A 223 -2.63 3.61 -19.66
N GLN A 224 -2.93 2.52 -20.38
CA GLN A 224 -4.24 1.88 -20.34
C GLN A 224 -4.65 1.51 -18.90
N GLN A 225 -3.73 0.96 -18.11
CA GLN A 225 -3.99 0.63 -16.71
C GLN A 225 -4.30 1.89 -15.89
N LEU A 226 -3.60 3.00 -16.09
CA LEU A 226 -3.87 4.27 -15.41
C LEU A 226 -5.26 4.82 -15.77
N PHE A 227 -5.72 4.66 -17.01
CA PHE A 227 -7.08 5.03 -17.46
C PHE A 227 -8.19 4.16 -16.85
N THR A 228 -7.87 3.00 -16.27
CA THR A 228 -8.85 2.24 -15.48
C THR A 228 -9.12 2.83 -14.10
N HIS A 229 -8.29 3.78 -13.65
CA HIS A 229 -8.39 4.34 -12.31
C HIS A 229 -9.50 5.42 -12.26
N PRO A 230 -10.63 5.18 -11.57
CA PRO A 230 -11.82 6.06 -11.63
C PRO A 230 -11.54 7.49 -11.17
N VAL A 231 -10.63 7.67 -10.23
CA VAL A 231 -10.21 9.00 -9.73
C VAL A 231 -9.26 9.75 -10.69
N LEU A 232 -8.46 9.02 -11.48
CA LEU A 232 -7.43 9.64 -12.33
C LEU A 232 -7.85 9.79 -13.77
N ALA A 233 -8.62 8.84 -14.30
CA ALA A 233 -9.02 8.81 -15.70
C ALA A 233 -9.58 10.17 -16.17
N PRO A 234 -10.50 10.84 -15.43
CA PRO A 234 -11.02 12.15 -15.85
C PRO A 234 -9.96 13.25 -15.92
N ARG A 235 -8.85 13.10 -15.18
CA ARG A 235 -7.74 14.06 -15.17
C ARG A 235 -6.73 13.76 -16.27
N LEU A 236 -6.46 12.47 -16.52
CA LEU A 236 -5.58 12.03 -17.60
C LEU A 236 -6.18 12.36 -18.97
N GLU A 237 -7.49 12.22 -19.16
CA GLU A 237 -8.21 12.61 -20.38
C GLU A 237 -8.06 14.09 -20.75
N ARG A 238 -7.70 14.97 -19.80
CA ARG A 238 -7.47 16.39 -20.07
C ARG A 238 -6.04 16.71 -20.53
N LEU A 239 -5.12 15.76 -20.34
CA LEU A 239 -3.70 15.93 -20.65
C LEU A 239 -3.35 15.41 -22.05
N VAL A 240 -4.17 14.55 -22.63
CA VAL A 240 -3.96 13.87 -23.93
C VAL A 240 -5.08 14.17 -24.90
#